data_AF-A0A1H9DNU6-F1
#
_entry.id   AF-A0A1H9DNU6-F1
#
_cell.length_a   1.000
_cell.length_b   1.000
_cell.length_c   1.000
_cell.angle_alpha   90.00
_cell.angle_beta   90.00
_cell.angle_gamma   90.00
#
_symmetry.space_group_name_H-M   'P 1'
#
loop_
_entity.id
_entity.type
_entity.pdbx_description
1 polymer ?
#
loop_
_entity_poly.entity_id
_entity_poly.type
_entity_poly.pdbx_seq_one_letter_code
_entity_poly.pdbx_strand_id
1 'polypeptide(L)'
;MHLRRLSLSFTAGLVGALLASLALWASARYGLNTRLHVAIAPVLSADWLYPRLVIGGLWGTLLMLPVSRNFFLRGLLLSLPPALVQLLWIFPYQSGLGWLGLELGLLTPAYIWAHWLIWAWIAVLWARLTGQ
;
A
#
# COMPACT_ATOMS: atom_id res chain seq x y z
N MET A 1 22.86 15.20 4.87
CA MET A 1 22.17 14.09 5.59
C MET A 1 20.72 13.86 5.16
N HIS A 2 19.93 14.89 4.84
CA HIS A 2 18.51 14.72 4.45
C HIS A 2 18.29 13.95 3.15
N LEU A 3 19.12 14.17 2.12
CA LEU A 3 18.96 13.53 0.81
C LEU A 3 19.10 11.99 0.88
N ARG A 4 20.08 11.50 1.66
CA ARG A 4 20.28 10.05 1.89
C ARG A 4 19.07 9.42 2.58
N ARG A 5 18.49 10.09 3.58
CA ARG A 5 17.29 9.57 4.24
C ARG A 5 16.11 9.55 3.27
N LEU A 6 15.94 10.61 2.49
CA LEU A 6 14.86 10.69 1.52
C LEU A 6 14.96 9.58 0.45
N SER A 7 16.15 9.35 -0.11
CA SER A 7 16.35 8.29 -1.11
C SER A 7 16.13 6.89 -0.55
N LEU A 8 16.58 6.63 0.69
CA LEU A 8 16.34 5.35 1.38
C LEU A 8 14.86 5.13 1.68
N SER A 9 14.16 6.15 2.18
CA SER A 9 12.72 6.09 2.45
C SER A 9 11.89 5.90 1.18
N PHE A 10 12.24 6.59 0.09
CA PHE A 10 11.60 6.41 -1.21
C PHE A 10 11.80 4.97 -1.72
N THR A 11 13.03 4.46 -1.66
CA THR A 11 13.35 3.10 -2.11
C THR A 11 12.63 2.06 -1.25
N ALA A 12 12.56 2.26 0.07
CA ALA A 12 11.81 1.40 0.98
C ALA A 12 10.31 1.36 0.64
N GLY A 13 9.71 2.52 0.36
CA GLY A 13 8.32 2.63 -0.09
C GLY A 13 8.09 1.95 -1.45
N LEU A 14 9.05 2.07 -2.37
CA LEU A 14 8.99 1.43 -3.70
C LEU A 14 9.03 -0.11 -3.57
N VAL A 15 9.94 -0.66 -2.76
CA VAL A 15 10.00 -2.11 -2.50
C VAL A 15 8.72 -2.59 -1.80
N GLY A 16 8.23 -1.83 -0.82
CA GLY A 16 6.93 -2.08 -0.20
C GLY A 16 5.80 -2.15 -1.23
N ALA A 17 5.80 -1.26 -2.20
CA ALA A 17 4.74 -1.14 -3.20
C ALA A 17 4.80 -2.28 -4.22
N LEU A 18 6.00 -2.70 -4.60
CA LEU A 18 6.21 -3.86 -5.45
C LEU A 18 5.64 -5.11 -4.78
N LEU A 19 6.05 -5.39 -3.54
CA LEU A 19 5.63 -6.60 -2.84
C LEU A 19 4.13 -6.57 -2.48
N ALA A 20 3.57 -5.43 -2.09
CA ALA A 20 2.13 -5.28 -1.87
C ALA A 20 1.32 -5.44 -3.17
N SER A 21 1.85 -4.98 -4.30
CA SER A 21 1.18 -5.16 -5.61
C SER A 21 1.25 -6.61 -6.08
N LEU A 22 2.37 -7.31 -5.86
CA LEU A 22 2.46 -8.75 -6.11
C LEU A 22 1.52 -9.55 -5.21
N ALA A 23 1.40 -9.18 -3.93
CA ALA A 23 0.43 -9.79 -3.02
C ALA A 23 -1.02 -9.59 -3.51
N LEU A 24 -1.34 -8.38 -3.97
CA LEU A 24 -2.66 -8.05 -4.53
C LEU A 24 -2.99 -8.80 -5.82
N TRP A 25 -1.98 -9.00 -6.68
CA TRP A 25 -2.15 -9.81 -7.89
C TRP A 25 -2.29 -11.29 -7.55
N ALA A 26 -1.47 -11.80 -6.63
CA ALA A 26 -1.52 -13.19 -6.20
C ALA A 26 -2.86 -13.53 -5.54
N SER A 27 -3.40 -12.67 -4.67
CA SER A 27 -4.71 -12.88 -4.04
C SER A 27 -5.84 -12.98 -5.06
N ALA A 28 -5.80 -12.18 -6.14
CA ALA A 28 -6.73 -12.30 -7.25
C ALA A 28 -6.52 -13.61 -8.03
N ARG A 29 -5.26 -13.95 -8.35
CA ARG A 29 -4.91 -15.15 -9.14
C ARG A 29 -5.29 -16.47 -8.45
N TYR A 30 -5.16 -16.53 -7.14
CA TYR A 30 -5.47 -17.71 -6.31
C TYR A 30 -6.93 -17.73 -5.80
N GLY A 31 -7.78 -16.80 -6.23
CA GLY A 31 -9.21 -16.79 -5.89
C GLY A 31 -9.53 -16.39 -4.44
N LEU A 32 -8.60 -15.69 -3.76
CA LEU A 32 -8.89 -15.10 -2.44
C LEU A 32 -10.00 -14.05 -2.57
N ASN A 33 -9.96 -13.24 -3.63
CA ASN A 33 -10.87 -12.12 -3.83
C ASN A 33 -12.30 -12.62 -4.07
N THR A 34 -12.45 -13.73 -4.79
CA THR A 34 -13.74 -14.42 -4.94
C THR A 34 -14.28 -14.97 -3.62
N ARG A 35 -13.43 -15.52 -2.75
CA ARG A 35 -13.84 -15.99 -1.42
C ARG A 35 -14.24 -14.85 -0.48
N LEU A 36 -13.65 -13.67 -0.66
CA LEU A 36 -13.97 -12.45 0.10
C LEU A 36 -15.10 -11.63 -0.52
N HIS A 37 -15.67 -12.06 -1.65
CA HIS A 37 -16.66 -11.30 -2.43
C HIS A 37 -16.17 -9.88 -2.77
N VAL A 38 -14.89 -9.74 -3.10
CA VAL A 38 -14.25 -8.48 -3.51
C VAL A 38 -13.96 -8.51 -5.01
N ALA A 39 -14.56 -7.61 -5.78
CA ALA A 39 -14.46 -7.52 -7.24
C ALA A 39 -13.18 -6.78 -7.71
N ILE A 40 -12.03 -7.09 -7.11
CA ILE A 40 -10.73 -6.54 -7.51
C ILE A 40 -9.97 -7.63 -8.25
N ALA A 41 -9.70 -7.45 -9.54
CA ALA A 41 -8.95 -8.41 -10.35
C ALA A 41 -7.90 -7.69 -11.22
N PRO A 42 -6.76 -7.29 -10.64
CA PRO A 42 -5.73 -6.60 -11.41
C PRO A 42 -5.04 -7.56 -12.38
N VAL A 43 -4.80 -7.07 -13.59
CA VAL A 43 -3.89 -7.71 -14.54
C VAL A 43 -2.48 -7.19 -14.25
N LEU A 44 -1.51 -8.10 -14.11
CA LEU A 44 -0.11 -7.72 -13.90
C LEU A 44 0.47 -7.17 -15.20
N SER A 45 0.26 -5.88 -15.45
CA SER A 45 0.82 -5.13 -16.57
C SER A 45 1.73 -4.01 -16.08
N ALA A 46 2.61 -3.51 -16.97
CA ALA A 46 3.46 -2.37 -16.67
C ALA A 46 2.63 -1.11 -16.35
N ASP A 47 1.57 -0.87 -17.12
CA ASP A 47 0.67 0.28 -16.95
C ASP A 47 -0.04 0.27 -15.59
N TRP A 48 -0.34 -0.92 -15.06
CA TRP A 48 -0.94 -1.07 -13.75
C TRP A 48 0.08 -0.97 -12.61
N LEU A 49 1.26 -1.55 -12.79
CA LEU A 49 2.28 -1.64 -11.74
C LEU A 49 3.03 -0.31 -11.55
N TYR A 50 3.39 0.37 -12.64
CA TYR A 50 4.26 1.53 -12.60
C TYR A 50 3.71 2.69 -11.74
N PRO A 51 2.44 3.13 -11.89
CA PRO A 51 1.87 4.18 -11.04
C PRO A 51 1.88 3.81 -9.55
N ARG A 52 1.65 2.53 -9.23
CA ARG A 52 1.64 2.02 -7.85
C ARG A 52 3.03 2.07 -7.22
N LEU A 53 4.07 1.75 -7.99
CA LEU A 53 5.46 1.86 -7.53
C LEU A 53 5.84 3.31 -7.24
N VAL A 54 5.48 4.24 -8.13
CA VAL A 54 5.78 5.67 -7.96
C VAL A 54 5.05 6.23 -6.73
N ILE A 55 3.74 6.02 -6.64
CA ILE A 55 2.93 6.51 -5.51
C ILE A 55 3.37 5.85 -4.20
N GLY A 56 3.67 4.55 -4.21
CA GLY A 56 4.15 3.85 -3.04
C GLY A 56 5.56 4.30 -2.59
N GLY A 57 6.43 4.65 -3.53
CA GLY A 57 7.71 5.30 -3.23
C GLY A 57 7.51 6.69 -2.60
N LEU A 58 6.60 7.50 -3.13
CA LEU A 58 6.26 8.81 -2.56
C LEU A 58 5.72 8.68 -1.13
N TRP A 59 4.81 7.73 -0.87
CA TRP A 59 4.35 7.43 0.49
C TRP A 59 5.47 6.89 1.40
N GLY A 60 6.52 6.32 0.83
CA GLY A 60 7.71 5.89 1.57
C GLY A 60 8.36 7.02 2.37
N THR A 61 8.22 8.26 1.92
CA THR A 61 8.71 9.45 2.66
C THR A 61 8.10 9.58 4.06
N LEU A 62 6.92 9.00 4.31
CA LEU A 62 6.33 8.95 5.66
C LEU A 62 7.21 8.21 6.68
N LEU A 63 8.11 7.34 6.23
CA LEU A 63 9.08 6.67 7.11
C LEU A 63 9.99 7.68 7.83
N MET A 64 10.16 8.90 7.31
CA MET A 64 10.95 9.94 7.95
C MET A 64 10.27 10.53 9.20
N LEU A 65 8.96 10.32 9.36
CA LEU A 65 8.20 10.80 10.53
C LEU A 65 8.51 9.94 11.76
N PRO A 66 8.75 10.56 12.94
CA PRO A 66 9.04 9.85 14.18
C PRO A 66 7.76 9.33 14.87
N VAL A 67 6.99 8.49 14.17
CA VAL A 67 5.65 8.06 14.62
C VAL A 67 5.71 7.03 15.78
N SER A 68 6.58 6.03 15.71
CA SER A 68 6.75 5.04 16.77
C SER A 68 8.08 4.27 16.62
N ARG A 69 8.62 3.77 17.73
CA ARG A 69 9.79 2.86 17.73
C ARG A 69 9.39 1.39 17.54
N ASN A 70 8.15 1.02 17.91
CA ASN A 70 7.66 -0.35 17.77
C ASN A 70 7.43 -0.65 16.28
N PHE A 71 7.98 -1.78 15.80
CA PHE A 71 7.89 -2.21 14.40
C PHE A 71 6.44 -2.30 13.91
N PHE A 72 5.60 -3.03 14.65
CA PHE A 72 4.24 -3.33 14.26
C PHE A 72 3.38 -2.07 14.26
N LEU A 73 3.45 -1.29 15.35
CA LEU A 73 2.69 -0.06 15.49
C LEU A 73 3.12 1.00 14.47
N ARG A 74 4.42 1.09 14.15
CA ARG A 74 4.91 2.00 13.11
C ARG A 74 4.32 1.63 11.75
N GLY A 75 4.34 0.35 11.36
CA GLY A 75 3.72 -0.05 10.10
C GLY A 75 2.21 0.17 10.06
N LEU A 76 1.51 -0.13 11.16
CA LEU A 76 0.06 0.10 11.29
C LEU A 76 -0.30 1.57 11.09
N LEU A 77 0.45 2.48 11.72
CA LEU A 77 0.19 3.92 11.62
C LEU A 77 0.57 4.48 10.25
N LEU A 78 1.64 3.98 9.64
CA LEU A 78 2.09 4.42 8.31
C LEU A 78 1.20 3.90 7.17
N SER A 79 0.46 2.81 7.36
CA SER A 79 -0.48 2.30 6.36
C SER A 79 -1.80 3.10 6.30
N LEU A 80 -2.15 3.82 7.37
CA LEU A 80 -3.42 4.55 7.45
C LEU A 80 -3.52 5.71 6.43
N PRO A 81 -2.55 6.64 6.31
CA PRO A 81 -2.67 7.74 5.36
C PRO A 81 -2.93 7.30 3.91
N PRO A 82 -2.14 6.38 3.31
CA PRO A 82 -2.39 5.98 1.94
C PRO A 82 -3.68 5.16 1.79
N ALA A 83 -4.05 4.34 2.78
CA ALA A 83 -5.32 3.60 2.75
C ALA A 83 -6.53 4.53 2.80
N LEU A 84 -6.51 5.54 3.68
CA LEU A 84 -7.59 6.54 3.78
C LEU A 84 -7.72 7.35 2.50
N VAL A 85 -6.60 7.80 1.91
CA VAL A 85 -6.64 8.50 0.61
C VAL A 85 -7.23 7.60 -0.48
N GLN A 86 -6.84 6.33 -0.54
CA GLN A 86 -7.40 5.42 -1.53
C GLN A 86 -8.90 5.20 -1.34
N LEU A 87 -9.35 4.94 -0.10
CA LEU A 87 -10.74 4.59 0.21
C LEU A 87 -11.70 5.78 0.19
N LEU A 88 -11.25 6.97 0.63
CA LEU A 88 -12.08 8.16 0.80
C LEU A 88 -11.94 9.16 -0.34
N TRP A 89 -10.87 9.09 -1.14
CA TRP A 89 -10.66 10.01 -2.26
C TRP A 89 -10.63 9.30 -3.62
N ILE A 90 -9.71 8.34 -3.79
CA ILE A 90 -9.49 7.72 -5.11
C ILE A 90 -10.73 6.91 -5.54
N PHE A 91 -11.26 6.07 -4.66
CA PHE A 91 -12.41 5.24 -4.98
C PHE A 91 -13.68 6.03 -5.34
N PRO A 92 -14.16 6.97 -4.52
CA PRO A 92 -15.38 7.71 -4.83
C PRO A 92 -15.21 8.70 -5.99
N TYR A 93 -14.08 9.41 -6.09
CA TYR A 93 -13.95 10.54 -7.02
C TYR A 93 -13.17 10.23 -8.30
N GLN A 94 -12.23 9.28 -8.30
CA GLN A 94 -11.42 8.98 -9.48
C GLN A 94 -11.87 7.69 -10.17
N SER A 95 -12.21 6.66 -9.39
CA SER A 95 -12.56 5.34 -9.92
C SER A 95 -14.07 5.11 -10.01
N GLY A 96 -14.88 5.94 -9.34
CA GLY A 96 -16.33 5.80 -9.31
C GLY A 96 -16.81 4.49 -8.68
N LEU A 97 -16.06 3.93 -7.71
CA LEU A 97 -16.31 2.62 -7.06
C LEU A 97 -17.12 2.74 -5.76
N GLY A 98 -17.80 3.87 -5.59
CA GLY A 98 -18.50 4.25 -4.36
C GLY A 98 -17.58 4.58 -3.18
N TRP A 99 -18.20 5.00 -2.08
CA TRP A 99 -17.49 5.28 -0.82
C TRP A 99 -16.87 4.00 -0.26
N LEU A 100 -15.60 4.08 0.16
CA LEU A 100 -14.82 2.95 0.70
C LEU A 100 -14.67 1.75 -0.27
N GLY A 101 -15.07 1.89 -1.54
CA GLY A 101 -15.04 0.78 -2.50
C GLY A 101 -16.14 -0.25 -2.26
N LEU A 102 -17.25 0.12 -1.59
CA LEU A 102 -18.33 -0.82 -1.25
C LEU A 102 -19.01 -1.45 -2.46
N GLU A 103 -18.96 -0.82 -3.63
CA GLU A 103 -19.46 -1.39 -4.89
C GLU A 103 -18.65 -2.61 -5.34
N LEU A 104 -17.38 -2.69 -4.91
CA LEU A 104 -16.54 -3.87 -5.14
C LEU A 104 -16.80 -4.97 -4.12
N GLY A 105 -17.56 -4.72 -3.05
CA GLY A 105 -17.87 -5.67 -1.99
C GLY A 105 -17.66 -5.09 -0.60
N LEU A 106 -18.40 -5.64 0.38
CA LEU A 106 -18.41 -5.13 1.77
C LEU A 106 -17.02 -5.18 2.45
N LEU A 107 -16.20 -6.19 2.10
CA LEU A 107 -14.87 -6.39 2.68
C LEU A 107 -13.76 -5.60 1.98
N THR A 108 -14.07 -4.86 0.92
CA THR A 108 -13.10 -4.03 0.19
C THR A 108 -12.30 -3.07 1.07
N PRO A 109 -12.89 -2.37 2.06
CA PRO A 109 -12.13 -1.44 2.90
C PRO A 109 -11.04 -2.14 3.71
N ALA A 110 -11.40 -3.26 4.35
CA ALA A 110 -10.47 -4.08 5.13
C ALA A 110 -9.40 -4.69 4.22
N TYR A 111 -9.81 -5.17 3.05
CA TYR A 111 -8.92 -5.75 2.05
C TYR A 111 -7.87 -4.74 1.55
N ILE A 112 -8.27 -3.52 1.19
CA ILE A 112 -7.34 -2.47 0.75
C ILE A 112 -6.42 -2.03 1.88
N TRP A 113 -6.95 -1.87 3.09
CA TRP A 113 -6.11 -1.52 4.23
C TRP A 113 -5.07 -2.60 4.54
N ALA A 114 -5.42 -3.89 4.42
CA ALA A 114 -4.47 -4.99 4.55
C ALA A 114 -3.33 -4.92 3.53
N HIS A 115 -3.59 -4.50 2.30
CA HIS A 115 -2.53 -4.30 1.29
C HIS A 115 -1.60 -3.15 1.63
N TRP A 116 -2.15 -2.03 2.13
CA TRP A 116 -1.33 -0.93 2.65
C TRP A 116 -0.56 -1.31 3.91
N LEU A 117 -1.08 -2.22 4.72
CA LEU A 117 -0.39 -2.75 5.89
C LEU A 117 0.81 -3.61 5.49
N ILE A 118 0.64 -4.49 4.49
CA ILE A 118 1.74 -5.24 3.87
C ILE A 118 2.80 -4.28 3.34
N TRP A 119 2.40 -3.26 2.59
CA TRP A 119 3.28 -2.20 2.09
C TRP A 119 4.08 -1.56 3.24
N ALA A 120 3.41 -1.11 4.30
CA ALA A 120 4.03 -0.37 5.39
C ALA A 120 5.02 -1.24 6.19
N TRP A 121 4.66 -2.49 6.50
CA TRP A 121 5.58 -3.39 7.20
C TRP A 121 6.83 -3.72 6.39
N ILE A 122 6.68 -3.94 5.09
CA ILE A 122 7.81 -4.19 4.19
C ILE A 122 8.69 -2.94 4.10
N ALA A 123 8.09 -1.75 3.95
CA ALA A 123 8.83 -0.50 3.89
C ALA A 123 9.59 -0.23 5.20
N VAL A 124 8.97 -0.46 6.38
CA VAL A 124 9.64 -0.33 7.68
C VAL A 124 10.77 -1.36 7.83
N LEU A 125 10.56 -2.60 7.39
CA LEU A 125 11.58 -3.64 7.42
C LEU A 125 12.78 -3.26 6.55
N TRP A 126 12.53 -2.83 5.31
CA TRP A 126 13.56 -2.39 4.38
C TRP A 126 14.36 -1.20 4.91
N ALA A 127 13.68 -0.22 5.51
CA ALA A 127 14.33 0.93 6.14
C ALA A 127 15.28 0.50 7.26
N ARG A 128 14.86 -0.45 8.12
CA ARG A 128 15.71 -0.99 9.19
C ARG A 128 16.92 -1.75 8.64
N LEU A 129 16.72 -2.56 7.61
CA LEU A 129 17.80 -3.34 6.98
C LEU A 129 18.84 -2.45 6.28
N THR A 130 18.42 -1.30 5.75
CA THR A 130 19.30 -0.34 5.06
C THR A 130 19.94 0.71 5.99
N GLY A 131 19.76 0.54 7.32
CA GLY A 131 20.37 1.39 8.33
C GLY A 131 19.73 2.78 8.45
N GLN A 132 18.41 2.86 8.20
CA GLN A 132 17.60 4.06 8.33
C GLN A 132 16.79 4.11 9.63
#